data_AF-A0A6A5SBV2-F1
#
_entry.id   AF-A0A6A5SBV2-F1
#
_cell.length_a   1.000
_cell.length_b   1.000
_cell.length_c   1.000
_cell.angle_alpha   90.00
_cell.angle_beta   90.00
_cell.angle_gamma   90.00
#
_symmetry.space_group_name_H-M   'P 1'
#
loop_
_entity.id
_entity.type
_entity.pdbx_description
1 polymer ?
#
loop_
_entity_poly.entity_id
_entity_poly.type
_entity_poly.pdbx_seq_one_letter_code
_entity_poly.pdbx_strand_id
1 'polypeptide(L)'
;MAVVASDIFFRTFKDCINDLVQGISVDTNSSDPATTNAVHVISKQLHGNFGRLQYAIKVIQARLCEDAVWATSTAVTVYELLAMSIDPAFPHPDPQMPADFSGAIVVRDQLMRACQAQFQQTMAMREWSRGLITFLGQLCTIGNTTSTTPGVVLHIIDGMMTSTSLTTGENFDIFVGFMMRAGPFFDSHVGIQEHLTARMERLKDRARGLGMTESLAIYGILQLRQKGWRVDEMECVV
;
A
#
# COMPACT_ATOMS: atom_id res chain seq x y z
N MET A 1 5.19 -22.21 -34.76
CA MET A 1 4.80 -20.82 -35.12
C MET A 1 3.95 -20.12 -34.06
N ALA A 2 3.04 -20.79 -33.35
CA ALA A 2 2.22 -20.16 -32.28
C ALA A 2 3.01 -19.69 -31.03
N VAL A 3 4.07 -20.42 -30.64
CA VAL A 3 4.90 -20.09 -29.45
C VAL A 3 5.65 -18.76 -29.63
N VAL A 4 6.26 -18.54 -30.81
CA VAL A 4 7.05 -17.34 -31.10
C VAL A 4 6.18 -16.07 -31.15
N ALA A 5 4.97 -16.17 -31.70
CA ALA A 5 4.04 -15.04 -31.74
C ALA A 5 3.52 -14.68 -30.33
N SER A 6 3.19 -15.69 -29.51
CA SER A 6 2.75 -15.46 -28.13
C SER A 6 3.81 -14.77 -27.27
N ASP A 7 5.09 -15.10 -27.48
CA ASP A 7 6.21 -14.48 -26.77
C ASP A 7 6.41 -13.02 -27.19
N ILE A 8 6.26 -12.70 -28.48
CA ILE A 8 6.39 -11.32 -28.99
C ILE A 8 5.26 -10.44 -28.44
N PHE A 9 4.00 -10.88 -28.51
CA PHE A 9 2.87 -10.09 -27.98
C PHE A 9 2.96 -9.86 -26.48
N PHE A 10 3.43 -10.84 -25.72
CA PHE A 10 3.60 -10.66 -24.28
C PHE A 10 4.78 -9.73 -23.97
N ARG A 11 5.87 -9.78 -24.75
CA ARG A 11 6.98 -8.84 -24.60
C ARG A 11 6.56 -7.40 -24.88
N THR A 12 5.88 -7.15 -26.00
CA THR A 12 5.37 -5.81 -26.34
C THR A 12 4.39 -5.29 -25.28
N PHE A 13 3.54 -6.17 -24.74
CA PHE A 13 2.70 -5.83 -23.60
C PHE A 13 3.54 -5.40 -22.40
N LYS A 14 4.56 -6.18 -22.00
CA LYS A 14 5.42 -5.85 -20.86
C LYS A 14 6.10 -4.50 -21.02
N ASP A 15 6.70 -4.26 -22.18
CA ASP A 15 7.41 -3.00 -22.48
C ASP A 15 6.44 -1.82 -22.40
N CYS A 16 5.25 -1.94 -23.02
CA CYS A 16 4.20 -0.92 -22.96
C CYS A 16 3.74 -0.62 -21.52
N ILE A 17 3.53 -1.64 -20.68
CA ILE A 17 3.11 -1.43 -19.29
C ILE A 17 4.22 -0.75 -18.47
N ASN A 18 5.49 -1.13 -18.68
CA ASN A 18 6.61 -0.46 -18.01
C ASN A 18 6.68 1.02 -18.39
N ASP A 19 6.62 1.32 -19.69
CA ASP A 19 6.70 2.70 -20.19
C ASP A 19 5.54 3.55 -19.67
N LEU A 20 4.31 3.01 -19.66
CA LEU A 20 3.14 3.71 -19.15
C LEU A 20 3.26 3.99 -17.65
N VAL A 21 3.67 3.01 -16.84
CA VAL A 21 3.79 3.19 -15.39
C VAL A 21 4.93 4.16 -15.04
N GLN A 22 6.07 4.08 -15.72
CA GLN A 22 7.20 4.98 -15.51
C GLN A 22 6.92 6.40 -16.02
N GLY A 23 6.03 6.55 -17.01
CA GLY A 23 5.58 7.84 -17.53
C GLY A 23 4.57 8.58 -16.65
N ILE A 24 4.00 7.93 -15.62
CA ILE A 24 3.07 8.59 -14.70
C ILE A 24 3.86 9.50 -13.75
N SER A 25 3.50 10.79 -13.76
CA SER A 25 4.14 11.81 -12.93
C SER A 25 3.99 11.56 -11.43
N VAL A 26 4.89 12.16 -10.67
CA VAL A 26 4.70 12.40 -9.24
C VAL A 26 3.62 13.49 -9.06
N ASP A 27 2.87 13.46 -7.96
CA ASP A 27 1.82 14.44 -7.60
C ASP A 27 0.58 14.47 -8.49
N THR A 28 0.16 13.31 -8.97
CA THR A 28 -1.04 13.19 -9.78
C THR A 28 -2.31 13.12 -8.92
N ASN A 29 -3.29 13.99 -9.18
CA ASN A 29 -4.65 13.85 -8.66
C ASN A 29 -5.52 12.95 -9.57
N SER A 30 -6.66 12.51 -9.06
CA SER A 30 -7.61 11.64 -9.80
C SER A 30 -8.22 12.28 -11.06
N SER A 31 -7.98 13.57 -11.29
CA SER A 31 -8.44 14.31 -12.47
C SER A 31 -7.38 14.52 -13.54
N ASP A 32 -6.14 14.08 -13.33
CA ASP A 32 -5.08 14.21 -14.33
C ASP A 32 -5.42 13.38 -15.59
N PRO A 33 -5.60 14.04 -16.75
CA PRO A 33 -5.95 13.35 -17.98
C PRO A 33 -4.85 12.38 -18.44
N ALA A 34 -3.57 12.72 -18.19
CA ALA A 34 -2.45 11.88 -18.64
C ALA A 34 -2.43 10.54 -17.90
N THR A 35 -2.54 10.57 -16.57
CA THR A 35 -2.60 9.37 -15.74
C THR A 35 -3.87 8.57 -15.98
N THR A 36 -5.02 9.25 -16.10
CA THR A 36 -6.29 8.58 -16.44
C THR A 36 -6.18 7.83 -17.76
N ASN A 37 -5.62 8.48 -18.79
CA ASN A 37 -5.40 7.85 -20.08
C ASN A 37 -4.41 6.69 -20.02
N ALA A 38 -3.28 6.84 -19.32
CA ALA A 38 -2.30 5.78 -19.15
C ALA A 38 -2.92 4.54 -18.48
N VAL A 39 -3.68 4.73 -17.40
CA VAL A 39 -4.37 3.64 -16.70
C VAL A 39 -5.48 3.02 -17.54
N HIS A 40 -6.20 3.82 -18.32
CA HIS A 40 -7.19 3.31 -19.28
C HIS A 40 -6.53 2.41 -20.34
N VAL A 41 -5.40 2.82 -20.89
CA VAL A 41 -4.63 2.00 -21.84
C VAL A 41 -4.15 0.71 -21.18
N ILE A 42 -3.61 0.77 -19.96
CA ILE A 42 -3.23 -0.43 -19.19
C ILE A 42 -4.42 -1.39 -19.10
N SER A 43 -5.58 -0.91 -18.66
CA SER A 43 -6.80 -1.71 -18.54
C SER A 43 -7.18 -2.39 -19.87
N LYS A 44 -7.19 -1.62 -20.97
CA LYS A 44 -7.51 -2.17 -22.30
C LYS A 44 -6.53 -3.26 -22.71
N GLN A 45 -5.24 -3.09 -22.44
CA GLN A 45 -4.22 -4.08 -22.78
C GLN A 45 -4.32 -5.39 -21.98
N LEU A 46 -5.09 -5.44 -20.90
CA LEU A 46 -5.31 -6.66 -20.13
C LEU A 46 -6.10 -7.71 -20.93
N HIS A 47 -7.06 -7.30 -21.76
CA HIS A 47 -7.92 -8.19 -22.58
C HIS A 47 -8.49 -9.40 -21.81
N GLY A 48 -8.99 -9.20 -20.58
CA GLY A 48 -9.53 -10.29 -19.76
C GLY A 48 -8.48 -11.31 -19.27
N ASN A 49 -7.19 -11.08 -19.52
CA ASN A 49 -6.12 -12.00 -19.15
C ASN A 49 -5.59 -11.69 -17.75
N PHE A 50 -5.86 -12.58 -16.81
CA PHE A 50 -5.43 -12.42 -15.42
C PHE A 50 -3.90 -12.36 -15.24
N GLY A 51 -3.12 -13.11 -16.03
CA GLY A 51 -1.66 -13.03 -15.99
C GLY A 51 -1.10 -11.67 -16.41
N ARG A 52 -1.79 -10.97 -17.33
CA ARG A 52 -1.47 -9.58 -17.68
C ARG A 52 -1.78 -8.62 -16.54
N LEU A 53 -2.89 -8.82 -15.84
CA LEU A 53 -3.23 -8.03 -14.64
C LEU A 53 -2.15 -8.21 -13.55
N GLN A 54 -1.74 -9.46 -13.28
CA GLN A 54 -0.67 -9.76 -12.34
C GLN A 54 0.64 -9.06 -12.71
N TYR A 55 1.00 -9.06 -14.00
CA TYR A 55 2.18 -8.34 -14.46
C TYR A 55 2.04 -6.82 -14.28
N ALA A 56 0.91 -6.22 -14.65
CA ALA A 56 0.69 -4.80 -14.47
C ALA A 56 0.79 -4.36 -13.01
N ILE A 57 0.16 -5.12 -12.11
CA ILE A 57 0.27 -4.90 -10.66
C ILE A 57 1.72 -5.04 -10.21
N LYS A 58 2.46 -6.05 -10.69
CA LYS A 58 3.88 -6.20 -10.36
C LYS A 58 4.70 -4.98 -10.78
N VAL A 59 4.44 -4.39 -11.95
CA VAL A 59 5.15 -3.19 -12.42
C VAL A 59 4.82 -1.97 -11.55
N ILE A 60 3.54 -1.77 -11.21
CA ILE A 60 3.11 -0.71 -10.28
C ILE A 60 3.78 -0.89 -8.90
N GLN A 61 3.86 -2.14 -8.43
CA GLN A 61 4.49 -2.50 -7.16
C GLN A 61 6.03 -2.38 -7.17
N ALA A 62 6.66 -2.46 -8.34
CA ALA A 62 8.07 -2.13 -8.47
C ALA A 62 8.28 -0.61 -8.38
N ARG A 63 7.47 0.16 -9.13
CA ARG A 63 7.55 1.63 -9.14
C ARG A 63 7.35 2.24 -7.76
N LEU A 64 6.37 1.74 -6.98
CA LEU A 64 6.15 2.26 -5.62
C LEU A 64 7.33 1.98 -4.67
N CYS A 65 8.08 0.90 -4.90
CA CYS A 65 9.25 0.58 -4.09
C CYS A 65 10.46 1.43 -4.49
N GLU A 66 10.54 1.84 -5.76
CA GLU A 66 11.61 2.68 -6.31
C GLU A 66 11.45 4.16 -5.91
N ASP A 67 10.21 4.67 -5.86
CA ASP A 67 9.91 6.08 -5.66
C ASP A 67 8.88 6.29 -4.53
N ALA A 68 9.37 6.69 -3.36
CA ALA A 68 8.55 6.91 -2.19
C ALA A 68 7.58 8.10 -2.33
N VAL A 69 7.94 9.13 -3.12
CA VAL A 69 7.05 10.28 -3.33
C VAL A 69 5.88 9.84 -4.19
N TRP A 70 6.16 9.14 -5.29
CA TRP A 70 5.15 8.55 -6.16
C TRP A 70 4.21 7.59 -5.41
N ALA A 71 4.77 6.76 -4.51
CA ALA A 71 3.98 5.86 -3.66
C ALA A 71 3.00 6.61 -2.75
N THR A 72 3.39 7.79 -2.27
CA THR A 72 2.61 8.58 -1.31
C THR A 72 1.52 9.39 -1.99
N SER A 73 1.78 9.92 -3.20
CA SER A 73 0.88 10.84 -3.92
C SER A 73 0.00 10.15 -4.96
N THR A 74 0.54 9.16 -5.67
CA THR A 74 0.01 8.75 -6.98
C THR A 74 -0.43 7.28 -7.01
N ALA A 75 0.26 6.38 -6.29
CA ALA A 75 0.01 4.95 -6.38
C ALA A 75 -1.44 4.55 -6.06
N VAL A 76 -2.06 5.14 -5.02
CA VAL A 76 -3.47 4.86 -4.67
C VAL A 76 -4.40 5.25 -5.82
N THR A 77 -4.19 6.44 -6.40
CA THR A 77 -4.96 6.94 -7.54
C THR A 77 -4.85 5.99 -8.74
N VAL A 78 -3.66 5.48 -9.03
CA VAL A 78 -3.45 4.51 -10.12
C VAL A 78 -4.25 3.23 -9.90
N TYR A 79 -4.27 2.69 -8.68
CA TYR A 79 -5.06 1.50 -8.37
C TYR A 79 -6.58 1.75 -8.43
N GLU A 80 -7.05 2.89 -7.93
CA GLU A 80 -8.47 3.26 -8.03
C GLU A 80 -8.90 3.45 -9.48
N LEU A 81 -8.12 4.17 -10.28
CA LEU A 81 -8.39 4.33 -11.72
C LEU A 81 -8.38 2.99 -12.45
N LEU A 82 -7.48 2.07 -12.07
CA LEU A 82 -7.41 0.74 -12.68
C LEU A 82 -8.65 -0.08 -12.32
N ALA A 83 -9.07 -0.04 -11.06
CA ALA A 83 -10.27 -0.71 -10.60
C ALA A 83 -11.55 -0.15 -11.25
N MET A 84 -11.60 1.16 -11.52
CA MET A 84 -12.73 1.78 -12.24
C MET A 84 -12.70 1.52 -13.75
N SER A 85 -11.50 1.36 -14.33
CA SER A 85 -11.33 1.21 -15.78
C SER A 85 -11.37 -0.25 -16.26
N ILE A 86 -11.24 -1.21 -15.35
CA ILE A 86 -11.26 -2.63 -15.71
C ILE A 86 -12.66 -3.06 -16.16
N ASP A 87 -12.72 -4.04 -17.06
CA ASP A 87 -14.00 -4.65 -17.45
C ASP A 87 -14.71 -5.18 -16.19
N PRO A 88 -15.97 -4.78 -15.91
CA PRO A 88 -16.73 -5.31 -14.79
C PRO A 88 -16.85 -6.83 -14.82
N ALA A 89 -16.82 -7.46 -16.00
CA ALA A 89 -16.87 -8.91 -16.16
C ALA A 89 -15.47 -9.57 -16.16
N PHE A 90 -14.40 -8.84 -15.83
CA PHE A 90 -13.04 -9.39 -15.80
C PHE A 90 -12.97 -10.57 -14.81
N PRO A 91 -12.65 -11.79 -15.27
CA PRO A 91 -12.79 -12.98 -14.46
C PRO A 91 -11.58 -13.24 -13.55
N HIS A 92 -11.84 -13.86 -12.41
CA HIS A 92 -10.80 -14.55 -11.65
C HIS A 92 -10.58 -15.96 -12.22
N PRO A 93 -9.34 -16.46 -12.36
CA PRO A 93 -9.06 -17.75 -12.99
C PRO A 93 -9.44 -18.95 -12.12
N ASP A 94 -9.59 -18.76 -10.80
CA ASP A 94 -10.01 -19.81 -9.88
C ASP A 94 -11.53 -20.06 -9.99
N PRO A 95 -11.97 -21.25 -10.43
CA PRO A 95 -13.38 -21.58 -10.57
C PRO A 95 -14.11 -21.72 -9.23
N GLN A 96 -13.41 -21.77 -8.11
CA GLN A 96 -14.01 -21.79 -6.77
C GLN A 96 -14.44 -20.41 -6.29
N MET A 97 -13.97 -19.35 -6.94
CA MET A 97 -14.38 -17.99 -6.58
C MET A 97 -15.85 -17.76 -6.95
N PRO A 98 -16.59 -17.00 -6.13
CA PRO A 98 -17.96 -16.61 -6.44
C PRO A 98 -18.07 -15.95 -7.82
N ALA A 99 -19.16 -16.18 -8.54
CA ALA A 99 -19.34 -15.64 -9.90
C ALA A 99 -19.38 -14.10 -9.95
N ASP A 100 -19.74 -13.46 -8.84
CA ASP A 100 -19.70 -12.01 -8.63
C ASP A 100 -18.30 -11.48 -8.32
N PHE A 101 -17.31 -12.35 -8.08
CA PHE A 101 -15.92 -11.99 -7.87
C PHE A 101 -15.23 -11.63 -9.20
N SER A 102 -15.48 -10.40 -9.66
CA SER A 102 -15.07 -9.92 -10.98
C SER A 102 -14.65 -8.45 -10.95
N GLY A 103 -14.05 -7.99 -12.05
CA GLY A 103 -13.72 -6.57 -12.26
C GLY A 103 -12.87 -5.95 -11.15
N ALA A 104 -13.39 -4.87 -10.55
CA ALA A 104 -12.73 -4.12 -9.48
C ALA A 104 -12.33 -4.97 -8.27
N ILE A 105 -13.12 -6.00 -7.93
CA ILE A 105 -12.85 -6.89 -6.79
C ILE A 105 -11.59 -7.71 -7.06
N VAL A 106 -11.40 -8.17 -8.31
CA VAL A 106 -10.21 -8.90 -8.73
C VAL A 106 -8.96 -8.01 -8.66
N VAL A 107 -9.08 -6.74 -9.07
CA VAL A 107 -7.97 -5.76 -8.93
C VAL A 107 -7.59 -5.59 -7.45
N ARG A 108 -8.59 -5.43 -6.57
CA ARG A 108 -8.37 -5.32 -5.12
C ARG A 108 -7.68 -6.56 -4.54
N ASP A 109 -8.15 -7.75 -4.88
CA ASP A 109 -7.53 -9.00 -4.40
C ASP A 109 -6.06 -9.10 -4.83
N GLN A 110 -5.77 -8.80 -6.10
CA GLN A 110 -4.40 -8.85 -6.59
C GLN A 110 -3.50 -7.77 -5.97
N LEU A 111 -4.03 -6.55 -5.75
CA LEU A 111 -3.35 -5.51 -4.98
C LEU A 111 -2.99 -6.02 -3.58
N MET A 112 -3.97 -6.55 -2.84
CA MET A 112 -3.74 -7.00 -1.46
C MET A 112 -2.76 -8.17 -1.38
N ARG A 113 -2.82 -9.12 -2.32
CA ARG A 113 -1.86 -10.23 -2.42
C ARG A 113 -0.44 -9.72 -2.71
N ALA A 114 -0.30 -8.77 -3.62
CA ALA A 114 1.00 -8.19 -3.95
C ALA A 114 1.58 -7.44 -2.74
N CYS A 115 0.77 -6.61 -2.07
CA CYS A 115 1.13 -5.93 -0.83
C CYS A 115 1.58 -6.92 0.26
N GLN A 116 0.84 -8.00 0.48
CA GLN A 116 1.18 -9.02 1.47
C GLN A 116 2.54 -9.68 1.15
N ALA A 117 2.73 -10.10 -0.10
CA ALA A 117 3.97 -10.74 -0.53
C ALA A 117 5.19 -9.80 -0.37
N GLN A 118 5.05 -8.54 -0.80
CA GLN A 118 6.11 -7.55 -0.67
C GLN A 118 6.38 -7.15 0.78
N PHE A 119 5.34 -7.05 1.62
CA PHE A 119 5.51 -6.77 3.03
C PHE A 119 6.31 -7.89 3.72
N GLN A 120 5.97 -9.15 3.46
CA GLN A 120 6.71 -10.30 4.01
C GLN A 120 8.18 -10.28 3.58
N GLN A 121 8.45 -9.97 2.31
CA GLN A 121 9.83 -9.82 1.83
C GLN A 121 10.54 -8.66 2.54
N THR A 122 9.88 -7.50 2.65
CA THR A 122 10.42 -6.31 3.31
C THR A 122 10.76 -6.56 4.78
N MET A 123 9.91 -7.29 5.51
CA MET A 123 10.15 -7.62 6.92
C MET A 123 11.33 -8.59 7.12
N ALA A 124 11.71 -9.34 6.09
CA ALA A 124 12.91 -10.18 6.09
C ALA A 124 14.19 -9.41 5.71
N MET A 125 14.06 -8.18 5.20
CA MET A 125 15.20 -7.35 4.82
C MET A 125 15.75 -6.55 6.01
N ARG A 126 17.00 -6.10 5.86
CA ARG A 126 17.66 -5.22 6.82
C ARG A 126 17.12 -3.78 6.73
N GLU A 127 16.84 -3.32 5.52
CA GLU A 127 16.33 -1.97 5.24
C GLU A 127 14.95 -2.11 4.60
N TRP A 128 13.98 -1.35 5.09
CA TRP A 128 12.61 -1.41 4.60
C TRP A 128 12.39 -0.44 3.45
N SER A 129 11.53 -0.82 2.50
CA SER A 129 11.07 0.10 1.47
C SER A 129 10.15 1.15 2.10
N ARG A 130 10.64 2.39 2.18
CA ARG A 130 9.84 3.55 2.61
C ARG A 130 8.59 3.73 1.74
N GLY A 131 8.72 3.55 0.42
CA GLY A 131 7.61 3.65 -0.52
C GLY A 131 6.50 2.64 -0.25
N LEU A 132 6.84 1.35 -0.07
CA LEU A 132 5.87 0.31 0.28
C LEU A 132 5.15 0.61 1.60
N ILE A 133 5.89 0.87 2.68
CA ILE A 133 5.27 1.09 3.98
C ILE A 133 4.40 2.34 3.98
N THR A 134 4.83 3.41 3.30
CA THR A 134 4.03 4.63 3.17
C THR A 134 2.75 4.37 2.39
N PHE A 135 2.83 3.60 1.30
CA PHE A 135 1.67 3.19 0.52
C PHE A 135 0.69 2.36 1.35
N LEU A 136 1.17 1.37 2.12
CA LEU A 136 0.32 0.60 3.04
C LEU A 136 -0.37 1.50 4.08
N GLY A 137 0.34 2.52 4.58
CA GLY A 137 -0.25 3.54 5.44
C GLY A 137 -1.33 4.36 4.74
N GLN A 138 -1.13 4.71 3.46
CA GLN A 138 -2.14 5.43 2.67
C GLN A 138 -3.42 4.62 2.44
N LEU A 139 -3.35 3.29 2.34
CA LEU A 139 -4.54 2.44 2.22
C LEU A 139 -5.46 2.50 3.46
N CYS A 140 -4.96 3.00 4.59
CA CYS A 140 -5.74 3.25 5.81
C CYS A 140 -6.54 4.55 5.73
N THR A 141 -6.11 5.51 4.91
CA THR A 141 -6.66 6.87 4.88
C THR A 141 -7.38 7.21 3.59
N ILE A 142 -7.02 6.56 2.49
CA ILE A 142 -7.47 6.88 1.14
C ILE A 142 -7.91 5.61 0.41
N GLY A 143 -8.96 5.74 -0.39
CA GLY A 143 -9.43 4.71 -1.31
C GLY A 143 -10.78 4.15 -0.91
N ASN A 144 -11.63 3.94 -1.91
CA ASN A 144 -12.91 3.25 -1.76
C ASN A 144 -12.71 1.77 -2.08
N THR A 145 -12.12 1.49 -3.25
CA THR A 145 -11.83 0.13 -3.69
C THR A 145 -10.54 -0.40 -3.08
N THR A 146 -9.54 0.46 -2.87
CA THR A 146 -8.21 0.06 -2.40
C THR A 146 -8.09 0.08 -0.88
N SER A 147 -9.14 0.44 -0.14
CA SER A 147 -9.11 0.51 1.32
C SER A 147 -8.70 -0.82 1.94
N THR A 148 -7.82 -0.76 2.93
CA THR A 148 -7.39 -1.94 3.69
C THR A 148 -8.41 -2.31 4.78
N THR A 149 -8.22 -3.46 5.43
CA THR A 149 -9.03 -3.85 6.60
C THR A 149 -8.23 -3.72 7.88
N PRO A 150 -8.87 -3.42 9.02
CA PRO A 150 -8.18 -3.33 10.31
C PRO A 150 -7.35 -4.57 10.66
N GLY A 151 -7.81 -5.77 10.32
CA GLY A 151 -7.04 -7.01 10.54
C GLY A 151 -5.70 -7.03 9.80
N VAL A 152 -5.68 -6.55 8.55
CA VAL A 152 -4.43 -6.44 7.77
C VAL A 152 -3.49 -5.42 8.38
N VAL A 153 -4.01 -4.26 8.80
CA VAL A 153 -3.21 -3.21 9.43
C VAL A 153 -2.62 -3.69 10.76
N LEU A 154 -3.36 -4.47 11.56
CA LEU A 154 -2.84 -5.05 12.81
C LEU A 154 -1.70 -6.01 12.52
N HIS A 155 -1.83 -6.83 11.48
CA HIS A 155 -0.77 -7.74 11.04
C HIS A 155 0.48 -6.98 10.61
N ILE A 156 0.34 -5.86 9.89
CA ILE A 156 1.47 -5.01 9.50
C ILE A 156 2.16 -4.43 10.74
N ILE A 157 1.39 -3.87 11.68
CA ILE A 157 1.93 -3.35 12.96
C ILE A 157 2.69 -4.45 13.69
N ASP A 158 2.09 -5.62 13.86
CA ASP A 158 2.73 -6.74 14.55
C ASP A 158 4.02 -7.16 13.84
N GLY A 159 4.04 -7.23 12.51
CA GLY A 159 5.22 -7.56 11.72
C GLY A 159 6.36 -6.55 11.90
N MET A 160 6.07 -5.25 11.78
CA MET A 160 7.07 -4.19 11.97
C MET A 160 7.57 -4.15 13.42
N MET A 161 6.65 -4.24 14.37
CA MET A 161 6.94 -4.22 15.81
C MET A 161 7.67 -5.45 16.32
N THR A 162 7.67 -6.57 15.61
CA THR A 162 8.39 -7.80 16.03
C THR A 162 9.67 -8.01 15.24
N SER A 163 9.85 -7.30 14.13
CA SER A 163 11.07 -7.35 13.33
C SER A 163 12.31 -6.98 14.17
N THR A 164 13.38 -7.73 13.96
CA THR A 164 14.71 -7.48 14.52
C THR A 164 15.38 -6.27 13.85
N SER A 165 14.96 -5.92 12.64
CA SER A 165 15.47 -4.78 11.86
C SER A 165 14.83 -3.44 12.22
N LEU A 166 13.87 -3.39 13.15
CA LEU A 166 13.10 -2.16 13.45
C LEU A 166 13.98 -0.93 13.72
N THR A 167 15.11 -1.10 14.40
CA THR A 167 16.03 0.01 14.75
C THR A 167 17.20 0.14 13.77
N THR A 168 17.13 -0.48 12.60
CA THR A 168 18.19 -0.42 11.61
C THR A 168 17.91 0.70 10.61
N GLY A 169 18.89 1.59 10.42
CA GLY A 169 18.77 2.69 9.46
C GLY A 169 17.52 3.53 9.73
N GLU A 170 16.72 3.74 8.69
CA GLU A 170 15.50 4.56 8.74
C GLU A 170 14.23 3.77 9.13
N ASN A 171 14.34 2.47 9.43
CA ASN A 171 13.18 1.60 9.64
C ASN A 171 12.28 2.09 10.78
N PHE A 172 12.87 2.67 11.83
CA PHE A 172 12.10 3.18 12.95
C PHE A 172 11.28 4.41 12.54
N ASP A 173 11.85 5.32 11.75
CA ASP A 173 11.12 6.49 11.24
C ASP A 173 10.00 6.07 10.28
N ILE A 174 10.26 5.05 9.46
CA ILE A 174 9.26 4.44 8.59
C ILE A 174 8.11 3.84 9.42
N PHE A 175 8.42 3.17 10.53
CA PHE A 175 7.43 2.66 11.48
C PHE A 175 6.60 3.78 12.11
N VAL A 176 7.24 4.83 12.62
CA VAL A 176 6.53 5.99 13.19
C VAL A 176 5.61 6.61 12.13
N GLY A 177 6.10 6.82 10.91
CA GLY A 177 5.30 7.37 9.80
C GLY A 177 4.09 6.52 9.44
N PHE A 178 4.22 5.19 9.49
CA PHE A 178 3.08 4.28 9.33
C PHE A 178 2.08 4.41 10.46
N MET A 179 2.54 4.43 11.72
CA MET A 179 1.68 4.56 12.90
C MET A 179 0.87 5.84 12.91
N MET A 180 1.43 6.95 12.41
CA MET A 180 0.72 8.23 12.28
C MET A 180 -0.50 8.16 11.34
N ARG A 181 -0.51 7.23 10.38
CA ARG A 181 -1.64 7.00 9.45
C ARG A 181 -2.59 5.92 9.94
N ALA A 182 -2.02 4.81 10.44
CA ALA A 182 -2.78 3.66 10.90
C ALA A 182 -3.53 3.92 12.22
N GLY A 183 -2.95 4.72 13.12
CA GLY A 183 -3.51 5.02 14.44
C GLY A 183 -4.92 5.61 14.39
N PRO A 184 -5.13 6.76 13.71
CA PRO A 184 -6.45 7.37 13.54
C PRO A 184 -7.46 6.42 12.87
N PHE A 185 -7.00 5.65 11.87
CA PHE A 185 -7.82 4.68 11.17
C PHE A 185 -8.37 3.61 12.12
N PHE A 186 -7.58 3.12 13.08
CA PHE A 186 -8.09 2.15 14.05
C PHE A 186 -9.08 2.71 15.04
N ASP A 187 -8.78 3.89 15.59
CA ASP A 187 -9.63 4.45 16.63
C ASP A 187 -10.98 4.94 16.08
N SER A 188 -11.11 5.10 14.75
CA SER A 188 -12.39 5.32 14.07
C SER A 188 -13.24 4.06 13.87
N HIS A 189 -12.68 2.86 14.05
CA HIS A 189 -13.40 1.59 13.90
C HIS A 189 -13.85 1.03 15.25
N VAL A 190 -15.17 0.93 15.44
CA VAL A 190 -15.78 0.40 16.66
C VAL A 190 -15.34 -1.05 16.90
N GLY A 191 -14.91 -1.35 18.13
CA GLY A 191 -14.53 -2.70 18.56
C GLY A 191 -13.08 -3.12 18.29
N ILE A 192 -12.26 -2.25 17.67
CA ILE A 192 -10.86 -2.57 17.33
C ILE A 192 -9.85 -1.84 18.22
N GLN A 193 -10.32 -0.88 19.00
CA GLN A 193 -9.52 -0.05 19.91
C GLN A 193 -8.73 -0.88 20.93
N GLU A 194 -9.32 -1.95 21.47
CA GLU A 194 -8.67 -2.85 22.44
C GLU A 194 -7.48 -3.59 21.81
N HIS A 195 -7.62 -4.02 20.55
CA HIS A 195 -6.54 -4.68 19.82
C HIS A 195 -5.36 -3.74 19.58
N LEU A 196 -5.62 -2.48 19.25
CA LEU A 196 -4.57 -1.47 19.15
C LEU A 196 -3.94 -1.18 20.52
N THR A 197 -4.74 -1.10 21.60
CA THR A 197 -4.23 -0.90 22.96
C THR A 197 -3.25 -1.98 23.39
N ALA A 198 -3.58 -3.26 23.15
CA ALA A 198 -2.67 -4.36 23.45
C ALA A 198 -1.33 -4.28 22.68
N ARG A 199 -1.33 -3.69 21.48
CA ARG A 199 -0.12 -3.45 20.68
C ARG A 199 0.66 -2.27 21.22
N MET A 200 -0.01 -1.20 21.60
CA MET A 200 0.61 -0.03 22.21
C MET A 200 1.33 -0.35 23.52
N GLU A 201 0.75 -1.19 24.39
CA GLU A 201 1.44 -1.62 25.61
C GLU A 201 2.68 -2.47 25.28
N ARG A 202 2.60 -3.40 24.30
CA ARG A 202 3.78 -4.14 23.82
C ARG A 202 4.87 -3.21 23.27
N LEU A 203 4.48 -2.16 22.55
CA LEU A 203 5.41 -1.17 22.01
C LEU A 203 6.10 -0.38 23.13
N LYS A 204 5.34 0.03 24.16
CA LYS A 204 5.85 0.71 25.35
C LYS A 204 6.83 -0.16 26.14
N ASP A 205 6.55 -1.46 26.28
CA ASP A 205 7.48 -2.39 26.92
C ASP A 205 8.76 -2.55 26.09
N ARG A 206 8.64 -2.66 24.76
CA ARG A 206 9.79 -2.69 23.85
C ARG A 206 10.62 -1.41 23.90
N ALA A 207 9.98 -0.24 24.09
CA ALA A 207 10.64 1.06 24.17
C ALA A 207 11.72 1.14 25.26
N ARG A 208 11.62 0.32 26.32
CA ARG A 208 12.62 0.27 27.41
C ARG A 208 13.98 -0.27 26.96
N GLY A 209 14.02 -1.02 25.86
CA GLY A 209 15.23 -1.58 25.27
C GLY A 209 15.76 -0.80 24.06
N LEU A 210 15.15 0.34 23.71
CA LEU A 210 15.55 1.15 22.57
C LEU A 210 16.44 2.33 22.98
N GLY A 211 17.02 3.02 21.98
CA GLY A 211 17.69 4.29 22.19
C GLY A 211 16.72 5.38 22.66
N MET A 212 17.25 6.43 23.27
CA MET A 212 16.46 7.51 23.87
C MET A 212 15.50 8.17 22.85
N THR A 213 15.96 8.41 21.62
CA THR A 213 15.16 9.05 20.57
C THR A 213 13.96 8.18 20.19
N GLU A 214 14.17 6.89 20.00
CA GLU A 214 13.13 5.92 19.67
C GLU A 214 12.14 5.74 20.83
N SER A 215 12.63 5.67 22.06
CA SER A 215 11.77 5.64 23.24
C SER A 215 10.88 6.87 23.31
N LEU A 216 11.45 8.07 23.12
CA LEU A 216 10.69 9.33 23.11
C LEU A 216 9.62 9.35 22.01
N ALA A 217 9.94 8.88 20.80
CA ALA A 217 8.98 8.79 19.71
C ALA A 217 7.82 7.84 20.02
N ILE A 218 8.08 6.69 20.66
CA ILE A 218 7.02 5.78 21.12
C ILE A 218 6.13 6.47 22.14
N TYR A 219 6.71 7.11 23.17
CA TYR A 219 5.92 7.87 24.14
C TYR A 219 5.12 9.00 23.49
N GLY A 220 5.67 9.66 22.46
CA GLY A 220 4.97 10.63 21.64
C GLY A 220 3.76 10.05 20.93
N ILE A 221 3.88 8.87 20.30
CA ILE A 221 2.74 8.16 19.67
C ILE A 221 1.66 7.84 20.71
N LEU A 222 2.05 7.34 21.89
CA LEU A 222 1.10 7.03 22.97
C LEU A 222 0.34 8.28 23.44
N GLN A 223 1.05 9.38 23.63
CA GLN A 223 0.46 10.66 24.03
C GLN A 223 -0.46 11.21 22.94
N LEU A 224 -0.05 11.11 21.67
CA LEU A 224 -0.83 11.53 20.52
C LEU A 224 -2.16 10.74 20.43
N ARG A 225 -2.11 9.42 20.64
CA ARG A 225 -3.31 8.59 20.72
C ARG A 225 -4.25 9.02 21.85
N GLN A 226 -3.72 9.30 23.05
CA GLN A 226 -4.51 9.78 24.19
C GLN A 226 -5.22 11.11 23.88
N LYS A 227 -4.60 11.97 23.06
CA LYS A 227 -5.20 13.21 22.55
C LYS A 227 -6.12 13.01 21.34
N GLY A 228 -6.42 11.77 20.95
CA GLY A 228 -7.28 11.45 19.82
C GLY A 228 -6.64 11.74 18.47
N TRP A 229 -5.32 11.57 18.36
CA TRP A 229 -4.52 11.82 17.16
C TRP A 229 -4.53 13.23 16.61
N ARG A 230 -4.95 14.20 17.44
CA ARG A 230 -4.92 15.61 17.08
C ARG A 230 -3.51 16.14 17.20
N VAL A 231 -3.00 16.69 16.11
CA VAL A 231 -1.85 17.59 16.17
C VAL A 231 -2.42 18.93 16.58
N ASP A 232 -2.03 19.42 17.76
CA ASP A 232 -2.43 20.77 18.20
C ASP A 232 -1.95 21.75 17.11
N GLU A 233 -2.87 22.44 16.45
CA GLU A 233 -2.52 23.53 15.52
C GLU A 233 -1.81 24.59 16.37
N MET A 234 -0.48 24.64 16.27
CA MET A 234 0.27 25.78 16.76
C MET A 234 -0.16 26.97 15.90
N GLU A 235 -1.14 27.73 16.39
CA GLU A 235 -1.34 29.11 15.99
C GLU A 235 0.00 29.82 16.25
N CYS A 236 0.82 29.96 15.22
CA CYS A 236 1.88 30.94 15.22
C CYS A 236 1.20 32.30 15.30
N VAL A 237 1.03 32.80 16.53
CA VAL A 237 0.74 34.20 16.78
C VAL A 237 1.94 34.97 16.24
N VAL A 238 1.79 35.52 15.04
CA VAL A 238 2.70 36.50 14.44
C VAL A 238 2.44 37.86 15.09
#